data_AF-A0A7V9ML40-F1
#
_entry.id   AF-A0A7V9ML40-F1
#
_cell.length_a   1.000
_cell.length_b   1.000
_cell.length_c   1.000
_cell.angle_alpha   90.00
_cell.angle_beta   90.00
_cell.angle_gamma   90.00
#
_symmetry.space_group_name_H-M   'P 1'
#
loop_
_entity.id
_entity.type
_entity.pdbx_description
1 polymer ?
#
loop_
_entity_poly.entity_id
_entity_poly.type
_entity_poly.pdbx_seq_one_letter_code
_entity_poly.pdbx_strand_id
1 'polypeptide(L)'
;MSDYKDRIWEILGLRYKSHPWHGVSIGADAPNIVTAFIEIVPTDTVKYEIDKVSGFLKIDRPQKFSNIIPALYGFIPQTYCAEQVALFCAEKTNRKGIVGDKDPLDICIMTERNITNGNILVQAIPIGGFRMIDGGEADDKIIAVMKGDEVYEAWDDISKLPKSMVKRLEHYFLTYKDIPGIESKRCEITHTYGREEALEVIRRSRIDYHKEYGNLEEVLSKEFLS
;
A
#
# COMPACT_ATOMS: atom_id res chain seq x y z
N MET A 1 30.78 -9.60 -15.32
CA MET A 1 30.10 -8.27 -15.18
C MET A 1 28.85 -8.36 -14.32
N SER A 2 27.98 -9.38 -14.45
CA SER A 2 26.82 -9.58 -13.54
C SER A 2 27.25 -9.71 -12.08
N ASP A 3 28.13 -10.69 -11.78
CA ASP A 3 28.61 -11.01 -10.43
C ASP A 3 29.23 -9.81 -9.67
N TYR A 4 29.85 -8.87 -10.40
CA TYR A 4 30.40 -7.64 -9.81
C TYR A 4 29.32 -6.60 -9.49
N LYS A 5 28.28 -6.48 -10.32
CA LYS A 5 27.12 -5.61 -10.05
C LYS A 5 26.36 -6.13 -8.83
N ASP A 6 26.13 -7.43 -8.78
CA ASP A 6 25.41 -8.09 -7.68
C ASP A 6 26.14 -7.85 -6.35
N ARG A 7 27.48 -7.97 -6.35
CA ARG A 7 28.32 -7.67 -5.18
C ARG A 7 28.30 -6.19 -4.76
N ILE A 8 28.24 -5.24 -5.71
CA ILE A 8 28.13 -3.81 -5.38
C ILE A 8 26.81 -3.54 -4.64
N TRP A 9 25.70 -4.07 -5.14
CA TRP A 9 24.39 -3.88 -4.53
C TRP A 9 24.30 -4.51 -3.15
N GLU A 10 24.89 -5.69 -2.97
CA GLU A 10 25.00 -6.33 -1.66
C GLU A 10 25.76 -5.42 -0.66
N ILE A 11 26.93 -4.89 -1.05
CA ILE A 11 27.73 -4.01 -0.19
C ILE A 11 27.00 -2.71 0.12
N LEU A 12 26.32 -2.12 -0.87
CA LEU A 12 25.52 -0.91 -0.66
C LEU A 12 24.38 -1.17 0.33
N GLY A 13 23.67 -2.30 0.21
CA GLY A 13 22.61 -2.69 1.14
C GLY A 13 23.11 -3.00 2.55
N LEU A 14 24.34 -3.49 2.70
CA LEU A 14 24.97 -3.67 4.01
C LEU A 14 25.37 -2.35 4.66
N ARG A 15 25.71 -1.33 3.86
CA ARG A 15 26.20 -0.04 4.37
C ARG A 15 25.10 1.00 4.54
N TYR A 16 24.07 0.97 3.69
CA TYR A 16 23.01 1.96 3.61
C TYR A 16 21.65 1.30 3.75
N LYS A 17 20.72 2.01 4.40
CA LYS A 17 19.32 1.56 4.46
C LYS A 17 18.62 1.93 3.15
N SER A 18 18.02 0.94 2.50
CA SER A 18 17.19 1.17 1.32
C SER A 18 16.00 2.08 1.63
N HIS A 19 15.66 2.95 0.68
CA HIS A 19 14.43 3.73 0.72
C HIS A 19 13.22 2.77 0.77
N PRO A 20 12.28 2.89 1.73
CA PRO A 20 11.21 1.89 1.89
C PRO A 20 10.29 1.74 0.67
N TRP A 21 10.03 2.83 -0.05
CA TRP A 21 9.26 2.77 -1.30
C TRP A 21 10.04 2.19 -2.49
N HIS A 22 11.25 2.69 -2.76
CA HIS A 22 11.96 2.41 -4.00
C HIS A 22 12.95 1.24 -3.91
N GLY A 23 13.65 1.12 -2.78
CA GLY A 23 14.75 0.18 -2.59
C GLY A 23 14.36 -1.12 -1.89
N VAL A 24 13.09 -1.28 -1.48
CA VAL A 24 12.55 -2.54 -0.97
C VAL A 24 11.84 -3.26 -2.10
N SER A 25 12.19 -4.52 -2.33
CA SER A 25 11.50 -5.35 -3.31
C SER A 25 10.07 -5.67 -2.87
N ILE A 26 9.13 -5.57 -3.81
CA ILE A 26 7.76 -6.08 -3.63
C ILE A 26 7.70 -7.59 -3.35
N GLY A 27 8.77 -8.34 -3.67
CA GLY A 27 8.86 -9.79 -3.47
C GLY A 27 8.69 -10.58 -4.77
N ALA A 28 9.35 -11.75 -4.84
CA ALA A 28 9.39 -12.59 -6.05
C ALA A 28 8.02 -13.20 -6.42
N ASP A 29 7.17 -13.43 -5.42
CA ASP A 29 5.84 -14.04 -5.57
C ASP A 29 4.73 -13.00 -5.85
N ALA A 30 5.08 -11.72 -6.01
CA ALA A 30 4.12 -10.66 -6.26
C ALA A 30 3.39 -10.88 -7.61
N PRO A 31 2.06 -10.67 -7.68
CA PRO A 31 1.22 -10.04 -6.65
C PRO A 31 0.62 -11.02 -5.62
N ASN A 32 0.86 -12.33 -5.72
CA ASN A 32 0.19 -13.33 -4.87
C ASN A 32 0.61 -13.22 -3.39
N ILE A 33 1.88 -12.90 -3.17
CA ILE A 33 2.46 -12.54 -1.88
C ILE A 33 3.26 -11.27 -2.12
N VAL A 34 3.06 -10.26 -1.29
CA VAL A 34 3.75 -8.97 -1.39
C VAL A 34 4.48 -8.65 -0.10
N THR A 35 5.62 -7.98 -0.23
CA THR A 35 6.19 -7.21 0.87
C THR A 35 5.38 -5.93 1.02
N ALA A 36 5.01 -5.59 2.25
CA ALA A 36 4.41 -4.30 2.60
C ALA A 36 5.30 -3.58 3.62
N PHE A 37 5.36 -2.26 3.55
CA PHE A 37 5.99 -1.42 4.57
C PHE A 37 4.91 -0.84 5.46
N ILE A 38 5.00 -1.06 6.77
CA ILE A 38 3.98 -0.64 7.74
C ILE A 38 4.31 0.73 8.30
N GLU A 39 3.38 1.66 8.16
CA GLU A 39 3.48 3.03 8.65
C GLU A 39 2.72 3.22 9.97
N ILE A 40 1.56 2.59 10.10
CA ILE A 40 0.64 2.76 11.23
C ILE A 40 0.23 1.39 11.77
N VAL A 41 0.26 1.25 13.09
CA VAL A 41 -0.26 0.08 13.80
C VAL A 41 -1.55 0.43 14.57
N PRO A 42 -2.38 -0.55 14.96
CA PRO A 42 -3.65 -0.28 15.67
C PRO A 42 -3.52 0.44 17.02
N THR A 43 -2.33 0.57 17.58
CA THR A 43 -2.10 1.32 18.84
C THR A 43 -1.72 2.78 18.62
N ASP A 44 -1.47 3.19 17.38
CA ASP A 44 -1.00 4.54 17.07
C ASP A 44 -2.12 5.57 17.14
N THR A 45 -1.81 6.71 17.75
CA THR A 45 -2.72 7.87 17.89
C THR A 45 -2.37 9.01 16.93
N VAL A 46 -1.40 8.79 16.05
CA VAL A 46 -0.97 9.74 15.01
C VAL A 46 -0.90 9.02 13.67
N LYS A 47 -1.16 9.75 12.59
CA LYS A 47 -0.87 9.30 11.22
C LYS A 47 0.60 9.55 10.93
N TYR A 48 1.33 8.48 10.74
CA TYR A 48 2.63 8.50 10.10
C TYR A 48 2.46 8.35 8.59
N GLU A 49 3.40 8.92 7.86
CA GLU A 49 3.55 8.66 6.43
C GLU A 49 5.02 8.70 6.06
N ILE A 50 5.39 8.00 5.00
CA ILE A 50 6.70 8.12 4.42
C ILE A 50 6.91 9.50 3.80
N ASP A 51 8.03 10.12 4.12
CA ASP A 51 8.55 11.21 3.32
C ASP A 51 9.10 10.65 1.99
N LYS A 52 8.42 10.93 0.88
CA LYS A 52 8.69 10.36 -0.45
C LYS A 52 10.11 10.59 -0.97
N VAL A 53 10.82 11.60 -0.44
CA VAL A 53 12.18 11.94 -0.88
C VAL A 53 13.23 11.22 -0.03
N SER A 54 13.10 11.30 1.30
CA SER A 54 14.11 10.77 2.21
C SER A 54 13.88 9.30 2.63
N GLY A 55 12.64 8.83 2.52
CA GLY A 55 12.23 7.50 2.93
C GLY A 55 12.05 7.32 4.44
N PHE A 56 12.15 8.38 5.23
CA PHE A 56 11.85 8.33 6.66
C PHE A 56 10.35 8.44 6.91
N LEU A 57 9.87 7.81 7.98
CA LEU A 57 8.56 8.13 8.52
C LEU A 57 8.59 9.53 9.11
N LYS A 58 7.61 10.35 8.73
CA LYS A 58 7.31 11.64 9.35
C LYS A 58 5.90 11.61 9.94
N ILE A 59 5.65 12.49 10.89
CA ILE A 59 4.31 12.72 11.41
C ILE A 59 3.55 13.56 10.38
N ASP A 60 2.47 13.03 9.84
CA ASP A 60 1.53 13.80 9.00
C ASP A 60 0.61 14.64 9.90
N ARG A 61 -0.13 13.97 10.79
CA ARG A 61 -1.09 14.61 11.69
C ARG A 61 -1.48 13.72 12.86
N PRO A 62 -1.95 14.27 14.00
CA PRO A 62 -2.67 13.49 15.00
C PRO A 62 -3.91 12.81 14.40
N GLN A 63 -4.23 11.61 14.87
CA GLN A 63 -5.53 11.00 14.57
C GLN A 63 -6.62 11.84 15.22
N LYS A 64 -7.72 12.03 14.49
CA LYS A 64 -8.86 12.81 14.98
C LYS A 64 -9.84 11.85 15.64
N PHE A 65 -10.33 12.23 16.82
CA PHE A 65 -11.29 11.43 17.59
C PHE A 65 -10.76 10.01 17.83
N SER A 66 -11.66 9.03 18.01
CA SER A 66 -11.30 7.62 18.23
C SER A 66 -11.07 6.86 16.92
N ASN A 67 -10.57 7.52 15.87
CA ASN A 67 -10.40 6.87 14.57
C ASN A 67 -9.08 6.11 14.52
N ILE A 68 -9.14 4.87 14.99
CA ILE A 68 -8.02 3.93 15.05
C ILE A 68 -8.23 2.89 13.96
N ILE A 69 -7.22 2.70 13.11
CA ILE A 69 -7.26 1.67 12.07
C ILE A 69 -7.24 0.27 12.72
N PRO A 70 -8.16 -0.64 12.37
CA PRO A 70 -8.24 -1.97 13.00
C PRO A 70 -7.28 -3.00 12.38
N ALA A 71 -6.23 -2.56 11.68
CA ALA A 71 -5.28 -3.39 10.93
C ALA A 71 -3.90 -2.72 10.90
N LEU A 72 -2.85 -3.45 10.51
CA LEU A 72 -1.60 -2.81 10.11
C LEU A 72 -1.84 -2.05 8.82
N TYR A 73 -1.32 -0.83 8.71
CA TYR A 73 -1.50 0.01 7.54
C TYR A 73 -0.18 0.55 7.03
N GLY A 74 -0.07 0.60 5.72
CA GLY A 74 1.00 1.25 5.01
C GLY A 74 0.84 0.98 3.52
N PHE A 75 1.92 0.67 2.84
CA PHE A 75 1.90 0.56 1.38
C PHE A 75 2.73 -0.60 0.84
N ILE A 76 2.52 -0.93 -0.42
CA ILE A 76 3.27 -1.93 -1.17
C ILE A 76 4.45 -1.25 -1.89
N PRO A 77 5.72 -1.55 -1.56
CA PRO A 77 6.88 -0.98 -2.25
C PRO A 77 6.86 -1.22 -3.76
N GLN A 78 7.53 -0.36 -4.51
CA GLN A 78 7.63 -0.47 -5.98
C GLN A 78 6.27 -0.52 -6.70
N THR A 79 5.28 0.18 -6.14
CA THR A 79 3.99 0.45 -6.76
C THR A 79 3.75 1.95 -6.84
N TYR A 80 2.93 2.39 -7.78
CA TYR A 80 2.55 3.78 -7.96
C TYR A 80 1.15 3.84 -8.54
N CYS A 81 0.29 4.69 -8.02
CA CYS A 81 -1.07 4.85 -8.50
C CYS A 81 -1.14 6.04 -9.46
N ALA A 82 -1.10 5.75 -10.77
CA ALA A 82 -1.13 6.75 -11.83
C ALA A 82 -2.14 6.37 -12.92
N GLU A 83 -1.70 6.27 -14.18
CA GLU A 83 -2.58 6.12 -15.34
C GLU A 83 -3.31 4.77 -15.35
N GLN A 84 -2.60 3.66 -15.16
CA GLN A 84 -3.20 2.32 -15.25
C GLN A 84 -4.19 2.06 -14.12
N VAL A 85 -3.87 2.50 -12.91
CA VAL A 85 -4.77 2.41 -11.75
C VAL A 85 -6.01 3.28 -11.96
N ALA A 86 -5.84 4.53 -12.42
CA ALA A 86 -6.96 5.43 -12.72
C ALA A 86 -7.89 4.88 -13.81
N LEU A 87 -7.32 4.33 -14.90
CA LEU A 87 -8.08 3.69 -15.98
C LEU A 87 -8.90 2.51 -15.45
N PHE A 88 -8.32 1.68 -14.58
CA PHE A 88 -9.05 0.56 -13.98
C PHE A 88 -10.16 1.02 -13.04
N CYS A 89 -9.90 2.09 -12.28
CA CYS A 89 -10.89 2.73 -11.42
C CYS A 89 -12.07 3.25 -12.24
N ALA A 90 -11.80 4.00 -13.31
CA ALA A 90 -12.79 4.48 -14.26
C ALA A 90 -13.63 3.36 -14.89
N GLU A 91 -12.98 2.28 -15.32
CA GLU A 91 -13.62 1.11 -15.93
C GLU A 91 -14.63 0.45 -14.99
N LYS A 92 -14.21 0.11 -13.77
CA LYS A 92 -15.08 -0.62 -12.81
C LYS A 92 -16.19 0.25 -12.22
N THR A 93 -16.00 1.56 -12.18
CA THR A 93 -16.97 2.50 -11.59
C THR A 93 -17.86 3.16 -12.64
N ASN A 94 -17.54 2.99 -13.93
CA ASN A 94 -18.17 3.70 -15.05
C ASN A 94 -18.14 5.24 -14.87
N ARG A 95 -17.00 5.75 -14.40
CA ARG A 95 -16.77 7.19 -14.14
C ARG A 95 -15.67 7.74 -15.02
N LYS A 96 -15.75 9.03 -15.31
CA LYS A 96 -14.77 9.75 -16.14
C LYS A 96 -13.97 10.73 -15.30
N GLY A 97 -12.77 11.06 -15.76
CA GLY A 97 -11.91 12.07 -15.12
C GLY A 97 -11.26 11.62 -13.81
N ILE A 98 -11.24 10.31 -13.53
CA ILE A 98 -10.47 9.77 -12.41
C ILE A 98 -9.00 9.83 -12.77
N VAL A 99 -8.18 10.25 -11.81
CA VAL A 99 -6.71 10.26 -11.89
C VAL A 99 -6.14 9.40 -10.76
N GLY A 100 -4.87 9.00 -10.84
CA GLY A 100 -4.21 8.35 -9.71
C GLY A 100 -3.85 9.38 -8.63
N ASP A 101 -3.84 8.95 -7.37
CA ASP A 101 -3.44 9.76 -6.20
C ASP A 101 -1.95 10.14 -6.18
N LYS A 102 -1.12 9.51 -7.03
CA LYS A 102 0.34 9.67 -7.09
C LYS A 102 1.03 9.23 -5.80
N ASP A 103 0.52 8.19 -5.18
CA ASP A 103 1.07 7.51 -4.03
C ASP A 103 1.42 6.04 -4.33
N PRO A 104 2.26 5.39 -3.50
CA PRO A 104 2.35 3.94 -3.51
C PRO A 104 1.00 3.33 -3.12
N LEU A 105 0.69 2.14 -3.65
CA LEU A 105 -0.58 1.47 -3.40
C LEU A 105 -0.72 1.08 -1.93
N ASP A 106 -1.79 1.56 -1.29
CA ASP A 106 -2.11 1.31 0.11
C ASP A 106 -2.51 -0.14 0.39
N ILE A 107 -2.16 -0.63 1.58
CA ILE A 107 -2.49 -1.96 2.06
C ILE A 107 -2.82 -1.98 3.56
N CYS A 108 -3.90 -2.67 3.91
CA CYS A 108 -4.30 -3.05 5.26
C CYS A 108 -4.04 -4.54 5.48
N ILE A 109 -3.28 -4.90 6.51
CA ILE A 109 -2.92 -6.29 6.80
C ILE A 109 -3.56 -6.74 8.10
N MET A 110 -4.39 -7.78 8.01
CA MET A 110 -5.04 -8.44 9.14
C MET A 110 -4.13 -9.48 9.76
N THR A 111 -4.12 -9.55 11.09
CA THR A 111 -3.39 -10.55 11.89
C THR A 111 -3.95 -10.59 13.31
N GLU A 112 -3.84 -11.72 14.03
CA GLU A 112 -4.06 -11.72 15.50
C GLU A 112 -2.83 -11.27 16.28
N ARG A 113 -1.68 -11.17 15.64
CA ARG A 113 -0.42 -10.89 16.33
C ARG A 113 -0.38 -9.42 16.73
N ASN A 114 -0.04 -9.19 17.99
CA ASN A 114 0.09 -7.85 18.51
C ASN A 114 1.42 -7.24 18.06
N ILE A 115 1.38 -6.42 17.02
CA ILE A 115 2.52 -5.67 16.50
C ILE A 115 2.35 -4.22 16.96
N THR A 116 3.28 -3.77 17.80
CA THR A 116 3.19 -2.48 18.50
C THR A 116 4.06 -1.39 17.88
N ASN A 117 4.74 -1.66 16.77
CA ASN A 117 5.65 -0.71 16.12
C ASN A 117 5.49 -0.77 14.60
N GLY A 118 5.42 0.40 13.96
CA GLY A 118 5.57 0.57 12.50
C GLY A 118 7.04 0.57 12.07
N ASN A 119 7.32 1.08 10.87
CA ASN A 119 8.65 1.09 10.22
C ASN A 119 9.24 -0.32 10.06
N ILE A 120 8.37 -1.28 9.70
CA ILE A 120 8.72 -2.69 9.53
C ILE A 120 8.24 -3.20 8.19
N LEU A 121 8.85 -4.29 7.73
CA LEU A 121 8.42 -5.03 6.54
C LEU A 121 7.58 -6.23 6.96
N VAL A 122 6.46 -6.44 6.26
CA VAL A 122 5.55 -7.56 6.49
C VAL A 122 5.33 -8.28 5.17
N GLN A 123 5.43 -9.61 5.18
CA GLN A 123 4.99 -10.44 4.07
C GLN A 123 3.48 -10.63 4.18
N ALA A 124 2.73 -10.31 3.13
CA ALA A 124 1.28 -10.33 3.15
C ALA A 124 0.69 -10.98 1.90
N ILE A 125 -0.47 -11.59 2.10
CA ILE A 125 -1.26 -12.25 1.07
C ILE A 125 -2.46 -11.34 0.78
N PRO A 126 -2.54 -10.68 -0.39
CA PRO A 126 -3.71 -9.89 -0.76
C PRO A 126 -4.95 -10.78 -0.90
N ILE A 127 -6.09 -10.35 -0.36
CA ILE A 127 -7.35 -11.12 -0.34
C ILE A 127 -8.53 -10.33 -0.92
N GLY A 128 -8.36 -9.04 -1.16
CA GLY A 128 -9.39 -8.18 -1.75
C GLY A 128 -9.03 -6.72 -1.58
N GLY A 129 -10.02 -5.84 -1.64
CA GLY A 129 -9.80 -4.42 -1.44
C GLY A 129 -11.06 -3.57 -1.52
N PHE A 130 -10.87 -2.28 -1.31
CA PHE A 130 -11.91 -1.27 -1.50
C PHE A 130 -11.61 -0.43 -2.72
N ARG A 131 -12.59 -0.33 -3.63
CA ARG A 131 -12.53 0.61 -4.74
C ARG A 131 -12.92 1.98 -4.22
N MET A 132 -11.92 2.77 -3.86
CA MET A 132 -12.08 4.05 -3.19
C MET A 132 -11.73 5.20 -4.12
N ILE A 133 -12.58 6.23 -4.09
CA ILE A 133 -12.37 7.49 -4.80
C ILE A 133 -12.34 8.61 -3.76
N ASP A 134 -11.20 9.28 -3.64
CA ASP A 134 -11.04 10.45 -2.78
C ASP A 134 -10.87 11.70 -3.65
N GLY A 135 -11.91 12.53 -3.74
CA GLY A 135 -11.80 13.80 -4.46
C GLY A 135 -11.52 13.67 -5.97
N GLY A 136 -11.86 12.53 -6.58
CA GLY A 136 -11.59 12.22 -8.00
C GLY A 136 -10.31 11.41 -8.22
N GLU A 137 -9.56 11.09 -7.16
CA GLU A 137 -8.35 10.28 -7.20
C GLU A 137 -8.70 8.81 -6.92
N ALA A 138 -8.13 7.89 -7.69
CA ALA A 138 -8.20 6.45 -7.43
C ALA A 138 -7.24 6.12 -6.28
N ASP A 139 -7.82 5.77 -5.14
CA ASP A 139 -7.14 5.66 -3.85
C ASP A 139 -7.45 4.28 -3.23
N ASP A 140 -7.34 3.23 -4.05
CA ASP A 140 -7.70 1.85 -3.71
C ASP A 140 -6.96 1.36 -2.46
N LYS A 141 -7.69 0.67 -1.57
CA LYS A 141 -7.14 0.09 -0.34
C LYS A 141 -7.09 -1.42 -0.46
N ILE A 142 -5.90 -2.00 -0.59
CA ILE A 142 -5.74 -3.45 -0.62
C ILE A 142 -5.98 -4.01 0.78
N ILE A 143 -6.79 -5.06 0.89
CA ILE A 143 -6.94 -5.83 2.13
C ILE A 143 -6.15 -7.13 1.99
N ALA A 144 -5.33 -7.43 2.97
CA ALA A 144 -4.45 -8.58 3.00
C ALA A 144 -4.42 -9.24 4.38
N VAL A 145 -3.84 -10.44 4.45
CA VAL A 145 -3.52 -11.14 5.70
C VAL A 145 -2.02 -11.31 5.84
N MET A 146 -1.50 -11.33 7.07
CA MET A 146 -0.08 -11.58 7.30
C MET A 146 0.29 -13.03 6.93
N LYS A 147 1.35 -13.23 6.14
CA LYS A 147 1.86 -14.57 5.81
C LYS A 147 2.39 -15.27 7.06
N GLY A 148 2.05 -16.53 7.27
CA GLY A 148 2.44 -17.30 8.47
C GLY A 148 1.55 -17.05 9.69
N ASP A 149 0.45 -16.32 9.53
CA ASP A 149 -0.58 -16.19 10.57
C ASP A 149 -1.58 -17.35 10.45
N GLU A 150 -1.50 -18.31 11.37
CA GLU A 150 -2.26 -19.57 11.31
C GLU A 150 -3.79 -19.40 11.30
N VAL A 151 -4.32 -18.28 11.81
CA VAL A 151 -5.77 -18.06 11.85
C VAL A 151 -6.24 -17.41 10.55
N TYR A 152 -5.51 -16.38 10.09
CA TYR A 152 -5.93 -15.57 8.96
C TYR A 152 -5.45 -16.13 7.60
N GLU A 153 -4.38 -16.92 7.55
CA GLU A 153 -3.80 -17.43 6.29
C GLU A 153 -4.75 -18.35 5.51
N ALA A 154 -5.72 -18.99 6.17
CA ALA A 154 -6.77 -19.76 5.50
C ALA A 154 -7.78 -18.90 4.72
N TRP A 155 -7.77 -17.58 4.93
CA TRP A 155 -8.62 -16.63 4.22
C TRP A 155 -7.88 -16.11 3.00
N ASP A 156 -8.21 -16.68 1.84
CA ASP A 156 -7.64 -16.32 0.53
C ASP A 156 -8.45 -15.23 -0.20
N ASP A 157 -9.66 -14.90 0.28
CA ASP A 157 -10.55 -13.89 -0.28
C ASP A 157 -11.27 -13.10 0.83
N ILE A 158 -11.52 -11.81 0.59
CA ILE A 158 -12.19 -10.88 1.52
C ILE A 158 -13.58 -11.34 1.94
N SER A 159 -14.26 -12.15 1.11
CA SER A 159 -15.55 -12.75 1.47
C SER A 159 -15.49 -13.72 2.65
N LYS A 160 -14.29 -14.25 2.97
CA LYS A 160 -14.05 -15.10 4.15
C LYS A 160 -13.89 -14.29 5.44
N LEU A 161 -13.65 -12.98 5.36
CA LEU A 161 -13.57 -12.12 6.55
C LEU A 161 -14.95 -11.95 7.19
N PRO A 162 -15.03 -11.87 8.53
CA PRO A 162 -16.26 -11.45 9.21
C PRO A 162 -16.73 -10.09 8.70
N LYS A 163 -18.02 -9.99 8.32
CA LYS A 163 -18.61 -8.74 7.80
C LYS A 163 -18.43 -7.54 8.73
N SER A 164 -18.36 -7.77 10.03
CA SER A 164 -18.08 -6.72 11.02
C SER A 164 -16.67 -6.13 10.87
N MET A 165 -15.68 -6.93 10.49
CA MET A 165 -14.30 -6.46 10.27
C MET A 165 -14.22 -5.61 9.00
N VAL A 166 -14.84 -6.08 7.91
CA VAL A 166 -14.93 -5.32 6.65
C VAL A 166 -15.59 -3.96 6.89
N LYS A 167 -16.75 -3.94 7.57
CA LYS A 167 -17.45 -2.69 7.91
C LYS A 167 -16.64 -1.74 8.78
N ARG A 168 -15.83 -2.26 9.70
CA ARG A 168 -14.94 -1.42 10.53
C ARG A 168 -13.86 -0.74 9.69
N LEU A 169 -13.27 -1.46 8.75
CA LEU A 169 -12.31 -0.90 7.80
C LEU A 169 -12.96 0.13 6.87
N GLU A 170 -14.14 -0.17 6.30
CA GLU A 170 -14.91 0.78 5.49
C GLU A 170 -15.22 2.06 6.28
N HIS A 171 -15.69 1.92 7.52
CA HIS A 171 -16.00 3.05 8.39
C HIS A 171 -14.77 3.91 8.68
N TYR A 172 -13.61 3.31 8.93
CA TYR A 172 -12.36 4.04 9.13
C TYR A 172 -12.05 4.91 7.91
N PHE A 173 -12.01 4.34 6.71
CA PHE A 173 -11.67 5.09 5.49
C PHE A 173 -12.72 6.14 5.08
N LEU A 174 -13.99 5.93 5.42
CA LEU A 174 -15.02 6.92 5.15
C LEU A 174 -15.01 8.10 6.14
N THR A 175 -14.38 7.96 7.32
CA THR A 175 -14.50 8.97 8.40
C THR A 175 -13.16 9.55 8.89
N TYR A 176 -12.00 9.00 8.50
CA TYR A 176 -10.69 9.43 9.04
C TYR A 176 -10.27 10.87 8.68
N LYS A 177 -10.92 11.48 7.69
CA LYS A 177 -10.72 12.88 7.30
C LYS A 177 -11.84 13.81 7.79
N ASP A 178 -12.94 13.27 8.33
CA ASP A 178 -14.09 14.07 8.73
C ASP A 178 -13.80 14.95 9.94
N ILE A 179 -14.26 16.19 9.85
CA ILE A 179 -14.23 17.16 10.94
C ILE A 179 -15.65 17.69 11.09
N PRO A 180 -16.28 17.59 12.28
CA PRO A 180 -17.57 18.20 12.52
C PRO A 180 -17.55 19.69 12.14
N GLY A 181 -18.42 20.07 11.18
CA GLY A 181 -18.56 21.45 10.72
C GLY A 181 -17.68 21.86 9.53
N ILE A 182 -16.85 20.97 8.97
CA ILE A 182 -16.12 21.21 7.72
C ILE A 182 -16.60 20.20 6.68
N GLU A 183 -17.01 20.72 5.52
CA GLU A 183 -17.38 19.90 4.37
C GLU A 183 -16.10 19.26 3.80
N SER A 184 -15.88 17.98 4.08
CA SER A 184 -14.78 17.20 3.51
C SER A 184 -15.04 16.94 2.02
N LYS A 185 -13.97 16.79 1.22
CA LYS A 185 -14.10 16.27 -0.15
C LYS A 185 -14.85 14.94 -0.09
N ARG A 186 -15.65 14.66 -1.12
CA ARG A 186 -16.44 13.43 -1.22
C ARG A 186 -15.50 12.23 -1.36
N CYS A 187 -15.17 11.63 -0.22
CA CYS A 187 -14.52 10.33 -0.11
C CYS A 187 -15.61 9.26 -0.17
N GLU A 188 -15.42 8.25 -1.00
CA GLU A 188 -16.38 7.15 -1.12
C GLU A 188 -15.71 5.84 -1.47
N ILE A 189 -16.28 4.77 -0.92
CA ILE A 189 -15.99 3.39 -1.32
C ILE A 189 -17.14 2.97 -2.23
N THR A 190 -16.84 2.75 -3.51
CA THR A 190 -17.87 2.37 -4.50
C THR A 190 -18.33 0.93 -4.31
N HIS A 191 -17.39 0.03 -4.01
CA HIS A 191 -17.64 -1.37 -3.70
C HIS A 191 -16.40 -2.02 -3.07
N THR A 192 -16.64 -3.15 -2.40
CA THR A 192 -15.60 -4.10 -2.00
C THR A 192 -15.37 -5.09 -3.14
N TYR A 193 -14.11 -5.41 -3.45
CA TYR A 193 -13.74 -6.40 -4.48
C TYR A 193 -12.91 -7.55 -3.91
N GLY A 194 -12.99 -8.70 -4.58
CA GLY A 194 -12.29 -9.93 -4.19
C GLY A 194 -10.82 -9.99 -4.61
N ARG A 195 -10.18 -11.11 -4.30
CA ARG A 195 -8.73 -11.32 -4.48
C ARG A 195 -8.24 -10.97 -5.88
N GLU A 196 -8.88 -11.50 -6.92
CA GLU A 196 -8.41 -11.35 -8.30
C GLU A 196 -8.32 -9.89 -8.74
N GLU A 197 -9.28 -9.06 -8.35
CA GLU A 197 -9.24 -7.63 -8.65
C GLU A 197 -8.13 -6.92 -7.86
N ALA A 198 -7.88 -7.32 -6.62
CA ALA A 198 -6.76 -6.80 -5.83
C ALA A 198 -5.41 -7.09 -6.50
N LEU A 199 -5.23 -8.32 -6.99
CA LEU A 199 -4.02 -8.70 -7.73
C LEU A 199 -3.85 -7.86 -9.00
N GLU A 200 -4.94 -7.56 -9.69
CA GLU A 200 -4.91 -6.70 -10.89
C GLU A 200 -4.56 -5.25 -10.57
N VAL A 201 -5.11 -4.67 -9.49
CA VAL A 201 -4.74 -3.33 -9.01
C VAL A 201 -3.22 -3.28 -8.72
N ILE A 202 -2.66 -4.30 -8.05
CA ILE A 202 -1.23 -4.40 -7.77
C ILE A 202 -0.41 -4.50 -9.06
N ARG A 203 -0.84 -5.29 -10.06
CA ARG A 203 -0.13 -5.37 -11.35
C ARG A 203 -0.10 -4.02 -12.05
N ARG A 204 -1.24 -3.32 -12.08
CA ARG A 204 -1.35 -2.00 -12.74
C ARG A 204 -0.52 -0.94 -12.04
N SER A 205 -0.50 -0.94 -10.70
CA SER A 205 0.33 0.01 -9.95
C SER A 205 1.83 -0.25 -10.12
N ARG A 206 2.25 -1.50 -10.37
CA ARG A 206 3.63 -1.80 -10.77
C ARG A 206 3.96 -1.29 -12.17
N ILE A 207 3.03 -1.39 -13.13
CA ILE A 207 3.23 -0.84 -14.48
C ILE A 207 3.42 0.68 -14.40
N ASP A 208 2.55 1.36 -13.64
CA ASP A 208 2.66 2.79 -13.37
C ASP A 208 4.01 3.14 -12.71
N TYR A 209 4.45 2.38 -11.71
CA TYR A 209 5.73 2.58 -11.04
C TYR A 209 6.91 2.45 -12.01
N HIS A 210 6.95 1.39 -12.81
CA HIS A 210 8.02 1.17 -13.79
C HIS A 210 8.01 2.23 -14.90
N LYS A 211 6.84 2.75 -15.28
CA LYS A 211 6.73 3.83 -16.26
C LYS A 211 7.29 5.15 -15.70
N GLU A 212 7.02 5.45 -14.43
CA GLU A 212 7.45 6.71 -13.79
C GLU A 212 8.94 6.68 -13.40
N TYR A 213 9.38 5.60 -12.75
CA TYR A 213 10.70 5.52 -12.11
C TYR A 213 11.69 4.60 -12.84
N GLY A 214 11.24 3.79 -13.79
CA GLY A 214 12.09 2.83 -14.50
C GLY A 214 12.65 1.72 -13.60
N ASN A 215 13.79 1.16 -14.02
CA ASN A 215 14.61 0.30 -13.18
C ASN A 215 15.74 1.13 -12.57
N LEU A 216 15.56 1.53 -11.30
CA LEU A 216 16.53 2.39 -10.59
C LEU A 216 17.92 1.77 -10.51
N GLU A 217 18.04 0.45 -10.36
CA GLU A 217 19.34 -0.23 -10.32
C GLU A 217 20.07 -0.12 -11.67
N GLU A 218 19.34 -0.22 -12.78
CA GLU A 218 19.92 -0.03 -14.12
C GLU A 218 20.33 1.42 -14.36
N VAL A 219 19.50 2.37 -13.92
CA VAL A 219 19.80 3.81 -14.02
C VAL A 219 21.08 4.11 -13.23
N LEU A 220 21.12 3.73 -11.96
CA LEU A 220 22.29 3.94 -11.11
C LEU A 220 23.52 3.17 -11.59
N SER A 221 23.36 1.93 -12.08
CA SER A 221 24.47 1.17 -12.64
C SER A 221 25.09 1.86 -13.86
N LYS A 222 24.30 2.57 -14.68
CA LYS A 222 24.83 3.35 -15.81
C LYS A 222 25.63 4.55 -15.31
N GLU A 223 25.15 5.26 -14.30
CA GLU A 223 25.84 6.43 -13.71
C GLU A 223 27.09 6.05 -12.89
N PHE A 224 27.09 4.91 -12.20
CA PHE A 224 28.25 4.46 -11.40
C PHE A 224 29.34 3.78 -12.25
N LEU A 225 29.00 3.29 -13.44
CA LEU A 225 29.92 2.60 -14.35
C LEU A 225 30.31 3.44 -15.57
N SER A 226 29.76 4.66 -15.70
CA SER A 226 30.22 5.71 -16.63
C SER A 226 31.43 6.45 -16.06
#